data_AF-A0A0Q6Q0A1-F1
#
_entry.id   AF-A0A0Q6Q0A1-F1
#
_cell.length_a   1.000
_cell.length_b   1.000
_cell.length_c   1.000
_cell.angle_alpha   90.00
_cell.angle_beta   90.00
_cell.angle_gamma   90.00
#
_symmetry.space_group_name_H-M   'P 1'
#
loop_
_entity.id
_entity.type
_entity.pdbx_description
1 polymer ?
#
loop_
_entity_poly.entity_id
_entity_poly.type
_entity_poly.pdbx_seq_one_letter_code
_entity_poly.pdbx_strand_id
1 'polypeptide(L)' 'MRLWLRDSERRPDPLPAKTDDRKAVLTGLVLWIVGLGVLALVFGDRLISDDRLWWLWTDIIGIVLGALGLIYLAIKRR' A
#
# COMPACT_ATOMS: atom_id res chain seq x y z
N MET A 1 4.00 22.22 27.91
CA MET A 1 4.03 22.31 26.43
C MET A 1 2.99 23.34 26.00
N ARG A 2 3.32 24.28 25.11
CA ARG A 2 2.32 25.21 24.56
C ARG A 2 1.46 24.46 23.55
N LEU A 3 0.17 24.29 23.85
CA LEU A 3 -0.79 23.58 22.99
C LEU A 3 -1.34 24.46 21.86
N TRP A 4 -1.10 25.77 21.90
CA TRP A 4 -1.54 26.73 20.89
C TRP A 4 -0.41 27.67 20.50
N LEU A 5 -0.15 27.75 19.19
CA LEU A 5 0.84 28.63 18.58
C LEU A 5 0.11 29.58 17.65
N ARG A 6 0.38 30.89 17.73
CA ARG A 6 -0.24 31.86 16.81
C ARG A 6 0.36 31.67 15.41
N ASP A 7 -0.42 31.91 14.36
CA ASP A 7 0.09 31.78 12.98
C ASP A 7 1.34 32.65 12.71
N SER A 8 1.45 33.80 13.36
CA SER A 8 2.63 34.67 13.28
C SER A 8 3.91 34.05 13.87
N GLU A 9 3.77 33.05 14.74
CA GLU A 9 4.88 32.31 15.35
C GLU A 9 5.17 31.00 14.59
N ARG A 10 4.40 30.68 13.54
CA ARG A 10 4.57 29.46 12.75
C ARG A 10 5.85 29.59 11.91
N ARG A 11 6.71 28.57 11.98
CA ARG A 11 7.85 28.45 11.07
C ARG A 11 7.34 28.26 9.64
N PRO A 12 8.08 28.74 8.62
CA PRO A 12 7.73 28.47 7.23
C PRO A 12 7.59 26.96 6.99
N ASP A 13 6.67 26.60 6.09
CA ASP A 13 6.39 25.20 5.79
C ASP A 13 7.67 24.51 5.30
N PRO A 14 7.97 23.30 5.82
CA PRO A 14 9.14 22.58 5.38
C PRO A 14 9.00 22.21 3.90
N LEU A 15 10.14 22.16 3.21
CA LEU A 15 10.19 21.62 1.86
C LEU A 15 9.71 20.16 1.86
N PRO A 16 9.11 19.68 0.75
CA PRO A 16 8.74 18.28 0.62
C PRO A 16 9.92 17.36 0.96
N ALA A 17 9.66 16.38 1.82
CA ALA A 17 10.68 15.40 2.18
C ALA A 17 11.12 14.62 0.93
N LYS A 18 12.43 14.39 0.80
CA LYS A 18 12.97 13.52 -0.25
C LYS A 18 12.75 12.07 0.15
N THR A 19 11.68 11.46 -0.37
CA THR A 19 11.33 10.06 -0.13
C THR A 19 11.41 9.23 -1.41
N ASP A 20 11.58 7.92 -1.24
CA ASP A 20 11.45 6.96 -2.33
C ASP A 20 10.16 6.14 -2.11
N ASP A 21 9.05 6.71 -2.58
CA ASP A 21 7.71 6.15 -2.40
C ASP A 21 7.55 4.77 -3.07
N ARG A 22 8.41 4.45 -4.04
CA ARG A 22 8.40 3.16 -4.73
C ARG A 22 8.71 2.02 -3.78
N LYS A 23 9.55 2.24 -2.77
CA LYS A 23 9.88 1.22 -1.76
C LYS A 23 8.64 0.84 -0.97
N ALA A 24 7.86 1.83 -0.52
CA ALA A 24 6.63 1.58 0.22
C ALA A 24 5.61 0.81 -0.64
N VAL A 25 5.41 1.23 -1.89
CA VAL A 25 4.49 0.53 -2.81
C VAL A 25 4.97 -0.89 -3.11
N LEU A 26 6.27 -1.08 -3.35
CA LEU A 26 6.85 -2.41 -3.59
C LEU A 26 6.68 -3.34 -2.39
N THR A 27 6.91 -2.84 -1.17
CA THR A 27 6.67 -3.62 0.05
C THR A 27 5.22 -4.04 0.16
N GLY A 28 4.27 -3.12 -0.05
CA GLY A 28 2.84 -3.46 -0.05
C GLY A 28 2.47 -4.48 -1.13
N LEU A 29 3.01 -4.34 -2.35
CA LEU A 29 2.79 -5.29 -3.45
C LEU A 29 3.29 -6.70 -3.09
N VAL A 30 4.51 -6.81 -2.53
CA VAL A 30 5.06 -8.09 -2.09
C VAL A 30 4.18 -8.72 -1.01
N LEU A 31 3.70 -7.93 -0.04
CA LEU A 31 2.80 -8.42 1.00
C LEU A 31 1.48 -8.96 0.43
N TRP A 32 0.91 -8.30 -0.57
CA TRP A 32 -0.30 -8.80 -1.26
C TRP A 32 -0.05 -10.10 -2.03
N ILE A 33 1.09 -10.24 -2.70
CA ILE A 33 1.47 -11.51 -3.38
C ILE A 33 1.61 -12.64 -2.36
N VAL A 34 2.26 -12.36 -1.24
CA VAL A 34 2.40 -13.33 -0.14
C VAL A 34 1.05 -13.68 0.45
N GLY A 35 0.18 -12.69 0.70
CA GLY A 35 -1.19 -12.88 1.18
C GLY A 35 -2.00 -13.80 0.27
N LEU A 36 -2.00 -13.51 -1.04
CA LEU A 36 -2.64 -14.34 -2.05
C LEU A 36 -2.11 -15.78 -2.03
N GLY A 37 -0.79 -15.95 -1.97
CA GLY A 37 -0.15 -17.26 -1.90
C GLY A 37 -0.55 -18.04 -0.64
N VAL A 38 -0.57 -17.38 0.53
CA VAL A 38 -0.99 -17.99 1.79
C VAL A 38 -2.47 -18.39 1.73
N LEU A 39 -3.35 -17.50 1.28
CA LEU A 39 -4.77 -17.80 1.18
C LEU A 39 -5.05 -18.95 0.21
N ALA A 40 -4.44 -18.92 -0.97
CA ALA A 40 -4.65 -19.95 -1.98
C ALA A 40 -4.05 -21.31 -1.59
N LEU A 41 -2.81 -21.33 -1.06
CA LEU A 41 -2.06 -22.57 -0.85
C LEU A 41 -2.29 -23.19 0.54
N VAL A 42 -2.56 -22.38 1.57
CA VAL A 42 -2.71 -22.85 2.95
C VAL A 42 -4.17 -22.91 3.37
N PHE A 43 -5.00 -21.99 2.86
CA PHE A 43 -6.41 -21.86 3.26
C PHE A 43 -7.42 -22.15 2.14
N GLY A 44 -6.97 -22.61 0.96
CA GLY A 44 -7.82 -22.79 -0.23
C GLY A 44 -9.08 -23.61 0.05
N ASP A 45 -8.93 -24.80 0.64
CA ASP A 45 -10.07 -25.69 0.94
C ASP A 45 -11.07 -25.05 1.90
N ARG A 46 -10.59 -24.31 2.91
CA ARG A 46 -11.43 -23.58 3.87
C ARG A 46 -12.15 -22.40 3.22
N LEU A 47 -11.49 -21.70 2.30
CA LEU A 47 -12.10 -20.60 1.57
C LEU A 47 -13.24 -21.09 0.67
N ILE A 48 -13.10 -22.29 0.10
CA ILE A 48 -14.16 -22.93 -0.68
C ILE A 48 -15.30 -23.38 0.24
N SER A 49 -15.01 -24.07 1.35
CA SER A 49 -16.04 -24.58 2.26
C SER A 49 -16.89 -23.47 2.89
N ASP A 50 -16.27 -22.31 3.14
CA ASP A 50 -16.90 -21.19 3.83
C ASP A 50 -17.48 -20.13 2.88
N ASP A 51 -17.44 -20.37 1.56
CA ASP A 51 -17.86 -19.41 0.51
C ASP A 51 -17.14 -18.05 0.62
N ARG A 52 -15.83 -18.10 0.89
CA ARG A 52 -14.95 -16.94 1.11
C ARG A 52 -13.94 -16.72 -0.01
N LEU A 53 -14.13 -17.35 -1.18
CA LEU A 53 -13.23 -17.17 -2.34
C LEU A 53 -13.07 -15.69 -2.76
N TRP A 54 -14.03 -14.83 -2.41
CA TRP A 54 -13.92 -13.39 -2.63
C TRP A 54 -12.72 -12.73 -1.94
N TRP A 55 -12.15 -13.36 -0.91
CA TRP A 55 -10.92 -12.88 -0.25
C TRP A 55 -9.75 -12.85 -1.23
N LEU A 56 -9.63 -13.86 -2.12
CA LEU A 56 -8.58 -13.90 -3.14
C LEU A 56 -8.67 -12.72 -4.10
N TRP A 57 -9.89 -12.27 -4.43
CA TRP A 57 -10.08 -11.08 -5.26
C TRP A 57 -9.58 -9.80 -4.59
N THR A 58 -9.61 -9.74 -3.25
CA THR A 58 -9.06 -8.60 -2.49
C THR A 58 -7.55 -8.51 -2.70
N ASP A 59 -6.83 -9.62 -2.55
CA ASP A 59 -5.39 -9.65 -2.80
C ASP A 59 -5.08 -9.36 -4.28
N ILE A 60 -5.83 -9.94 -5.23
CA ILE A 60 -5.64 -9.67 -6.66
C ILE A 60 -5.79 -8.18 -6.97
N ILE A 61 -6.81 -7.52 -6.43
CA ILE A 61 -7.00 -6.07 -6.60
C ILE A 61 -5.83 -5.30 -5.97
N GLY A 62 -5.38 -5.69 -4.77
CA GLY A 62 -4.21 -5.10 -4.12
C GLY A 62 -2.94 -5.20 -4.98
N ILE A 63 -2.71 -6.37 -5.61
CA ILE A 63 -1.60 -6.61 -6.53
C ILE A 63 -1.70 -5.71 -7.77
N VAL A 64 -2.88 -5.66 -8.40
CA VAL A 64 -3.12 -4.82 -9.59
C VAL A 64 -2.90 -3.35 -9.27
N LEU A 65 -3.48 -2.84 -8.18
CA LEU A 65 -3.31 -1.44 -7.77
C LEU A 65 -1.84 -1.14 -7.40
N GLY A 66 -1.15 -2.04 -6.72
CA GLY A 66 0.27 -1.90 -6.40
C GLY A 66 1.15 -1.82 -7.66
N ALA A 67 0.90 -2.70 -8.63
CA ALA A 67 1.61 -2.70 -9.91
C ALA A 67 1.35 -1.41 -10.70
N LEU A 68 0.09 -0.97 -10.80
CA LEU A 68 -0.28 0.31 -11.43
C LEU A 68 0.37 1.50 -10.72
N GLY A 69 0.44 1.48 -9.38
CA GLY A 69 1.14 2.49 -8.59
C GLY A 69 2.63 2.57 -8.91
N LEU A 70 3.31 1.43 -9.02
CA LEU A 70 4.74 1.39 -9.42
C LEU A 70 4.95 1.91 -10.84
N ILE A 71 4.08 1.52 -11.79
CA ILE A 71 4.13 2.02 -13.17
C ILE A 71 3.97 3.53 -13.18
N TYR A 72 2.98 4.06 -12.47
CA TYR A 72 2.75 5.50 -12.35
C TYR A 72 3.97 6.23 -11.75
N LEU A 73 4.54 5.72 -10.66
CA LEU A 73 5.74 6.30 -10.03
C LEU A 73 6.99 6.17 -10.90
N ALA A 74 7.07 5.15 -11.76
CA ALA A 74 8.15 4.98 -12.73
C ALA A 74 8.05 6.03 -13.85
N ILE A 75 6.85 6.26 -14.37
CA ILE A 75 6.57 7.25 -15.41
C ILE A 75 6.74 8.69 -14.88
N LYS A 76 6.29 8.96 -13.65
CA LYS A 76 6.38 10.28 -13.01
C LYS A 76 7.81 10.67 -12.60
N ARG A 77 8.86 10.04 -13.14
CA ARG A 77 10.24 10.55 -12.98
C ARG A 77 10.29 11.99 -13.53
N ARG A 78 10.20 12.96 -12.63
CA ARG A 78 10.61 14.35 -12.79
C ARG A 78 11.62 14.64 -11.70
#